data_AF-A0A3M0ZWL3-F1
#
_entry.id   AF-A0A3M0ZWL3-F1
#
_cell.length_a   1.000
_cell.length_b   1.000
_cell.length_c   1.000
_cell.angle_alpha   90.00
_cell.angle_beta   90.00
_cell.angle_gamma   90.00
#
_symmetry.space_group_name_H-M   'P 1'
#
loop_
_entity.id
_entity.type
_entity.pdbx_description
1 polymer ?
#
loop_
_entity_poly.entity_id
_entity_poly.type
_entity_poly.pdbx_seq_one_letter_code
_entity_poly.pdbx_strand_id
1 'polypeptide(L)'
;MRVLLLDDDCRRQLSLSMALSRKGFEVGCAASMRVAEACIRHGTVDLLTMPERLWGRLTHSLALLAEWRNPSVATLMLSERTGAEADELY
;
A
#
# COMPACT_ATOMS: atom_id res chain seq x y z
N MET A 1 -10.24 -11.44 -1.84
CA MET A 1 -8.90 -10.86 -1.62
C MET A 1 -9.07 -9.47 -1.09
N ARG A 2 -8.39 -9.17 0.02
CA ARG A 2 -8.44 -7.87 0.70
C ARG A 2 -7.23 -7.02 0.33
N VAL A 3 -7.51 -5.83 -0.19
CA VAL A 3 -6.52 -4.85 -0.63
C VAL A 3 -6.48 -3.70 0.38
N LEU A 4 -5.29 -3.30 0.81
CA LEU A 4 -5.09 -2.07 1.58
C LEU A 4 -4.38 -1.05 0.70
N LEU A 5 -5.03 0.10 0.48
CA LEU A 5 -4.49 1.22 -0.26
C LEU A 5 -4.02 2.30 0.71
N LEU A 6 -2.71 2.48 0.82
CA LEU A 6 -2.09 3.63 1.48
C LEU A 6 -1.76 4.67 0.43
N ASP A 7 -2.23 5.90 0.63
CA ASP A 7 -1.94 7.03 -0.27
C ASP A 7 -2.24 8.35 0.46
N ASP A 8 -1.50 9.41 0.13
CA ASP A 8 -1.76 10.78 0.58
C ASP A 8 -2.53 11.60 -0.46
N ASP A 9 -2.62 11.13 -1.71
CA ASP A 9 -3.48 11.71 -2.73
C ASP A 9 -4.87 11.05 -2.72
N CYS A 10 -5.86 11.78 -2.17
CA CYS A 10 -7.26 11.34 -2.11
C CYS A 10 -7.85 11.01 -3.50
N ARG A 11 -7.43 11.68 -4.57
CA ARG A 11 -7.96 11.44 -5.94
C ARG A 11 -7.42 10.14 -6.50
N ARG A 12 -6.12 9.89 -6.31
CA ARG A 12 -5.47 8.63 -6.70
C ARG A 12 -6.06 7.45 -5.92
N GLN A 13 -6.19 7.60 -4.60
CA GLN A 13 -6.80 6.59 -3.74
C GLN A 13 -8.26 6.26 -4.13
N LEU A 14 -9.09 7.28 -4.37
CA LEU A 14 -10.47 7.08 -4.82
C LEU A 14 -10.52 6.36 -6.17
N SER A 15 -9.70 6.78 -7.13
CA SER A 15 -9.68 6.17 -8.46
C SER A 15 -9.26 4.69 -8.41
N LEU A 16 -8.20 4.38 -7.65
CA LEU A 16 -7.73 3.01 -7.46
C LEU A 16 -8.75 2.14 -6.72
N SER A 17 -9.33 2.67 -5.64
CA SER A 17 -10.34 1.93 -4.86
C SER A 17 -11.56 1.58 -5.70
N MET A 18 -12.05 2.50 -6.53
CA MET A 18 -13.14 2.24 -7.45
C MET A 18 -12.77 1.18 -8.50
N ALA A 19 -11.57 1.28 -9.10
CA ALA A 19 -11.10 0.35 -10.12
C ALA A 19 -10.99 -1.08 -9.57
N LEU A 20 -10.41 -1.24 -8.37
CA LEU A 20 -10.25 -2.53 -7.71
C LEU A 20 -11.60 -3.09 -7.21
N SER A 21 -12.45 -2.24 -6.62
CA SER A 21 -13.77 -2.68 -6.16
C SER A 21 -14.63 -3.22 -7.32
N ARG A 22 -14.57 -2.57 -8.49
CA ARG A 22 -15.25 -3.05 -9.72
C ARG A 22 -14.75 -4.41 -10.21
N LYS A 23 -13.55 -4.83 -9.80
CA LYS A 23 -12.99 -6.16 -10.10
C LYS A 23 -13.27 -7.20 -9.00
N GLY A 24 -14.02 -6.83 -7.97
CA GLY A 24 -14.43 -7.74 -6.89
C GLY A 24 -13.45 -7.84 -5.72
N PHE A 25 -12.50 -6.91 -5.61
CA PHE A 25 -11.61 -6.82 -4.45
C PHE A 25 -12.31 -6.14 -3.27
N GLU A 26 -12.04 -6.62 -2.05
CA GLU A 26 -12.44 -5.92 -0.82
C GLU A 26 -11.38 -4.85 -0.51
N VAL A 27 -11.71 -3.58 -0.73
CA VAL A 27 -10.73 -2.49 -0.65
C VAL A 27 -10.88 -1.72 0.66
N GLY A 28 -9.79 -1.68 1.44
CA GLY A 28 -9.60 -0.74 2.55
C GLY A 28 -8.68 0.40 2.13
N CYS A 29 -8.95 1.62 2.60
CA CYS A 29 -8.12 2.79 2.38
C CYS A 29 -7.53 3.27 3.71
N ALA A 30 -6.25 3.62 3.70
CA ALA A 30 -5.57 4.24 4.82
C ALA A 30 -4.93 5.55 4.34
N ALA A 31 -5.22 6.64 5.03
CA ALA A 31 -4.61 7.93 4.73
C ALA A 31 -3.33 8.18 5.53
N SER A 32 -2.95 7.31 6.50
CA SER A 32 -1.78 7.53 7.35
C SER A 32 -1.04 6.23 7.69
N MET A 33 0.26 6.35 7.98
CA MET A 33 1.09 5.23 8.44
C MET A 33 0.48 4.48 9.63
N ARG A 34 -0.05 5.22 10.62
CA ARG A 34 -0.60 4.64 11.85
C ARG A 34 -1.88 3.83 11.59
N VAL A 35 -2.75 4.32 10.70
CA VAL A 35 -3.97 3.61 10.31
C VAL A 35 -3.62 2.37 9.51
N ALA A 36 -2.70 2.49 8.54
CA ALA A 36 -2.23 1.34 7.77
C ALA A 36 -1.62 0.26 8.66
N GLU A 37 -0.77 0.66 9.62
CA GLU A 37 -0.18 -0.24 10.62
C GLU A 37 -1.27 -0.97 11.42
N ALA A 38 -2.27 -0.25 11.93
CA ALA A 38 -3.36 -0.87 12.68
C ALA A 38 -4.15 -1.86 11.81
N CYS A 39 -4.44 -1.52 10.56
CA CYS A 39 -5.12 -2.42 9.62
C CYS A 39 -4.33 -3.71 9.36
N ILE A 40 -3.01 -3.59 9.18
CA ILE A 40 -2.12 -4.75 8.95
C ILE A 40 -2.01 -5.62 10.20
N ARG A 41 -1.95 -5.03 11.40
CA ARG A 41 -1.85 -5.78 12.65
C ARG A 41 -3.13 -6.55 12.97
N HIS A 42 -4.29 -5.94 12.75
CA HIS A 42 -5.57 -6.45 13.20
C HIS A 42 -6.42 -7.16 12.13
N GLY A 43 -5.95 -7.21 10.88
CA GLY A 43 -6.64 -7.87 9.78
C GLY A 43 -5.70 -8.65 8.87
N THR A 44 -6.26 -9.31 7.86
CA THR A 44 -5.51 -9.90 6.75
C THR A 44 -5.48 -8.93 5.57
N VAL A 45 -4.29 -8.71 5.01
CA VAL A 45 -4.09 -7.94 3.79
C VAL A 45 -3.41 -8.87 2.80
N ASP A 46 -4.07 -9.11 1.67
CA ASP A 46 -3.55 -9.97 0.59
C ASP A 46 -2.74 -9.15 -0.42
N LEU A 47 -3.08 -7.86 -0.56
CA LEU A 47 -2.38 -6.90 -1.40
C LEU A 47 -2.24 -5.57 -0.66
N LEU A 48 -1.02 -5.10 -0.46
CA LEU A 48 -0.70 -3.77 0.04
C LEU A 48 -0.26 -2.89 -1.13
N THR A 49 -0.94 -1.77 -1.36
CA THR A 49 -0.45 -0.71 -2.25
C THR A 49 -0.05 0.49 -1.40
N MET A 50 1.16 1.01 -1.60
CA MET A 50 1.68 2.15 -0.84
C MET A 50 2.60 3.00 -1.70
N PRO A 51 2.66 4.33 -1.52
CA PRO A 51 3.74 5.11 -2.10
C PRO A 51 5.06 4.75 -1.41
N GLU A 52 6.20 4.94 -2.07
CA GLU A 52 7.53 4.84 -1.45
C GLU A 52 7.63 5.77 -0.23
N ARG A 53 7.01 6.96 -0.35
CA ARG A 53 6.95 7.97 0.69
C ARG A 53 5.52 8.46 0.90
N LEU A 54 5.10 8.52 2.16
CA LEU A 54 3.85 9.16 2.57
C LEU A 54 4.20 10.42 3.38
N TRP A 55 3.79 11.60 2.89
CA TRP A 55 4.21 12.89 3.49
C TRP A 55 5.72 12.99 3.74
N GLY A 56 6.52 12.54 2.76
CA GLY A 56 7.99 12.56 2.80
C GLY A 56 8.64 11.45 3.63
N ARG A 57 7.88 10.63 4.36
CA ARG A 57 8.39 9.52 5.17
C ARG A 57 8.34 8.20 4.41
N LEU A 58 9.42 7.42 4.48
CA LEU A 58 9.50 6.10 3.87
C LEU A 58 8.44 5.14 4.45
N THR A 59 7.80 4.36 3.58
CA THR A 59 6.73 3.43 3.94
C THR A 59 7.18 1.97 4.07
N HIS A 60 8.44 1.67 3.73
CA HIS A 60 9.04 0.33 3.70
C HIS A 60 8.78 -0.53 4.94
N SER A 61 8.74 0.08 6.13
CA SER A 61 8.44 -0.63 7.37
C SER A 61 7.05 -1.27 7.40
N LEU A 62 6.08 -0.72 6.66
CA LEU A 62 4.74 -1.30 6.53
C LEU A 62 4.74 -2.53 5.61
N ALA A 63 5.54 -2.55 4.55
CA ALA A 63 5.72 -3.74 3.71
C ALA A 63 6.31 -4.89 4.54
N LEU A 64 7.40 -4.62 5.27
CA LEU A 64 8.01 -5.60 6.17
C LEU A 64 7.01 -6.11 7.22
N LEU A 65 6.21 -5.23 7.81
CA LEU A 65 5.17 -5.63 8.76
C LEU A 65 4.08 -6.50 8.09
N ALA A 66 3.65 -6.13 6.89
CA ALA A 66 2.64 -6.88 6.14
C ALA A 66 3.15 -8.28 5.78
N GLU A 67 4.37 -8.39 5.28
CA GLU A 67 5.03 -9.66 4.96
C GLU A 67 5.22 -10.53 6.20
N TRP A 68 5.61 -9.93 7.32
CA TRP A 68 5.72 -10.65 8.59
C TRP A 68 4.37 -11.19 9.08
N ARG A 69 3.27 -10.46 8.84
CA ARG A 69 1.91 -10.90 9.22
C ARG A 69 1.32 -11.92 8.25
N ASN A 70 1.60 -11.76 6.96
CA ASN A 70 1.13 -12.60 5.87
C ASN A 70 2.28 -12.78 4.85
N PRO A 71 3.02 -13.90 4.90
CA PRO A 71 4.14 -14.15 3.99
C PRO A 71 3.74 -14.25 2.51
N SER A 72 2.44 -14.37 2.22
CA SER A 72 1.89 -14.40 0.86
C SER A 72 1.33 -13.04 0.41
N VAL A 73 1.50 -11.98 1.20
CA VAL A 73 1.06 -10.64 0.79
C VAL A 73 1.81 -10.21 -0.46
N ALA A 74 1.07 -9.68 -1.43
CA ALA A 74 1.66 -8.95 -2.54
C ALA A 74 1.82 -7.48 -2.13
N THR A 75 2.97 -6.87 -2.43
CA THR A 75 3.21 -5.45 -2.17
C THR A 75 3.45 -4.72 -3.48
N LEU A 76 2.69 -3.65 -3.73
CA LEU A 76 2.89 -2.71 -4.83
C LEU A 76 3.35 -1.38 -4.26
N MET A 77 4.60 -1.02 -4.56
CA MET A 77 5.17 0.27 -4.18
C MET A 77 5.06 1.25 -5.36
N LEU A 78 4.45 2.40 -5.12
CA LEU A 78 4.33 3.49 -6.09
C LEU A 78 5.47 4.49 -5.83
N SER A 79 6.38 4.67 -6.79
CA SER A 79 7.45 5.67 -6.70
C SER A 79 7.37 6.63 -7.87
N GLU A 80 7.74 7.88 -7.60
CA GLU A 80 7.92 8.92 -8.61
C GLU A 80 9.40 8.95 -9.11
N ARG A 81 10.28 8.12 -8.54
CA ARG A 81 11.67 7.98 -9.03
C ARG A 81 11.64 7.38 -10.44
N THR A 82 12.52 7.88 -11.30
CA THR A 82 12.61 7.46 -12.70
C THR A 82 14.05 7.15 -13.09
N GLY A 83 14.25 6.24 -14.05
CA GLY A 83 15.58 5.88 -14.53
C GLY A 83 16.38 5.09 -13.50
N ALA A 84 17.70 5.33 -13.41
CA ALA A 84 18.61 4.56 -12.56
C ALA A 84 18.25 4.58 -11.06
N GLU A 85 17.55 5.63 -10.60
CA GLU A 85 17.08 5.72 -9.22
C GLU A 85 15.95 4.75 -8.88
N ALA A 86 15.18 4.31 -9.88
CA ALA A 86 14.12 3.31 -9.69
C ALA A 86 14.70 1.90 -9.58
N ASP A 87 15.86 1.64 -10.21
CA ASP A 87 16.54 0.34 -10.13
C ASP A 87 17.06 0.04 -8.72
N GLU A 88 17.34 1.09 -7.92
CA GLU A 88 17.76 0.96 -6.51
C GLU A 88 16.62 0.55 -5.56
N LEU A 89 15.38 0.42 -6.04
CA LEU A 89 14.23 -0.02 -5.24
C LEU A 89 14.12 -1.56 -5.14
N TYR A 90 14.96 -2.30 -5.88
CA TYR A 90 15.00 -3.77 -5.99
C TYR A 90 16.39 -4.32 -5.66
#